data_AF-A0A9P7JBI9-F1
#
_entry.id   AF-A0A9P7JBI9-F1
#
_cell.length_a   1.000
_cell.length_b   1.000
_cell.length_c   1.000
_cell.angle_alpha   90.00
_cell.angle_beta   90.00
_cell.angle_gamma   90.00
#
_symmetry.space_group_name_H-M   'P 1'
#
loop_
_entity.id
_entity.type
_entity.pdbx_description
1 polymer ?
#
loop_
_entity_poly.entity_id
_entity_poly.type
_entity_poly.pdbx_seq_one_letter_code
_entity_poly.pdbx_strand_id
1 'polypeptide(L)'
;MADIATTEFLNELQSLYPATTKYVDGGWFLAASIAFSSSNCPEAVPRVLRCALDDLDKLPDTSYEDRRLLVRKIRDGIFKSGLLSGCPKAINALVSLYEATPEELRDTEPLRDSTRSKEEEVAAGQANFDFTFGDAATKIQALLRSIYPDLEHFTMSIGYGYVYSFMEVISIKETTLATISTMIANATPSQLEWHLTRAVHHGATVEEVRAVREIALRIAIKAGVPLKIEVPNI
;
A
#
# COMPACT_ATOMS: atom_id res chain seq x y z
N MET A 1 7.43 -12.77 -20.02
CA MET A 1 7.44 -13.33 -18.66
C MET A 1 6.28 -14.29 -18.55
N ALA A 2 6.39 -15.38 -17.78
CA ALA A 2 5.23 -16.23 -17.49
C ALA A 2 4.12 -15.37 -16.86
N ASP A 3 2.85 -15.66 -17.16
CA ASP A 3 1.73 -14.93 -16.54
C ASP A 3 1.73 -15.23 -15.04
N ILE A 4 2.29 -14.32 -14.24
CA ILE A 4 2.42 -14.49 -12.79
C ILE A 4 1.10 -14.22 -12.05
N ALA A 5 0.12 -13.60 -12.70
CA ALA A 5 -1.16 -13.22 -12.13
C ALA A 5 -2.31 -13.96 -12.81
N THR A 6 -2.19 -15.29 -12.86
CA THR A 6 -3.27 -16.16 -13.37
C THR A 6 -4.51 -16.05 -12.50
N THR A 7 -5.68 -16.34 -13.08
CA THR A 7 -6.96 -16.32 -12.36
C THR A 7 -6.93 -17.21 -11.12
N GLU A 8 -6.33 -18.41 -11.22
CA GLU A 8 -6.21 -19.34 -10.10
C GLU A 8 -5.40 -18.74 -8.95
N PHE A 9 -4.28 -18.08 -9.28
CA PHE A 9 -3.43 -17.45 -8.27
C PHE A 9 -4.12 -16.24 -7.63
N LEU A 10 -4.83 -15.41 -8.41
CA LEU A 10 -5.58 -14.28 -7.85
C LEU A 10 -6.71 -14.74 -6.92
N ASN A 11 -7.44 -15.78 -7.29
CA ASN A 11 -8.48 -16.38 -6.45
C ASN A 11 -7.89 -16.95 -5.14
N GLU A 12 -6.72 -17.59 -5.22
CA GLU A 12 -5.99 -18.06 -4.04
C GLU A 12 -5.62 -16.88 -3.13
N LEU A 13 -5.03 -15.81 -3.66
CA LEU A 13 -4.66 -14.62 -2.90
C LEU A 13 -5.88 -13.95 -2.24
N GLN A 14 -6.98 -13.84 -2.96
CA GLN A 14 -8.24 -13.30 -2.44
C GLN A 14 -8.77 -14.13 -1.26
N SER A 15 -8.70 -15.47 -1.36
CA SER A 15 -9.19 -16.38 -0.32
C SER A 15 -8.43 -16.29 1.02
N LEU A 16 -7.22 -15.71 1.01
CA LEU A 16 -6.43 -15.49 2.22
C LEU A 16 -6.96 -14.34 3.08
N TYR A 17 -7.65 -13.37 2.49
CA TYR A 17 -8.09 -12.18 3.19
C TYR A 17 -9.47 -12.42 3.85
N PRO A 18 -9.66 -12.00 5.12
CA PRO A 18 -10.94 -12.19 5.80
C PRO A 18 -12.08 -11.48 5.06
N ALA A 19 -13.26 -12.12 5.03
CA ALA A 19 -14.43 -11.53 4.42
C ALA A 19 -14.83 -10.22 5.12
N THR A 20 -15.18 -9.21 4.34
CA THR A 20 -15.59 -7.89 4.83
C THR A 20 -17.06 -7.63 4.50
N THR A 21 -17.71 -6.74 5.25
CA THR A 21 -19.11 -6.37 5.01
C THR A 21 -19.30 -5.71 3.65
N LYS A 22 -18.43 -4.75 3.29
CA LYS A 22 -18.35 -4.21 1.93
C LYS A 22 -17.10 -4.73 1.24
N TYR A 23 -17.22 -5.08 -0.04
CA TYR A 23 -16.09 -5.58 -0.82
C TYR A 23 -14.93 -4.57 -0.88
N VAL A 24 -15.26 -3.29 -1.05
CA VAL A 24 -14.26 -2.22 -1.08
C VAL A 24 -13.51 -2.04 0.23
N ASP A 25 -14.02 -2.53 1.36
CA ASP A 25 -13.29 -2.53 2.65
C ASP A 25 -12.27 -3.68 2.74
N GLY A 26 -12.31 -4.62 1.80
CA GLY A 26 -11.31 -5.67 1.67
C GLY A 26 -9.92 -5.12 1.32
N GLY A 27 -8.88 -5.83 1.75
CA GLY A 27 -7.48 -5.40 1.57
C GLY A 27 -6.68 -6.24 0.56
N TRP A 28 -7.24 -7.33 0.04
CA TRP A 28 -6.48 -8.27 -0.80
C TRP A 28 -5.98 -7.63 -2.10
N PHE A 29 -6.84 -6.89 -2.81
CA PHE A 29 -6.49 -6.27 -4.09
C PHE A 29 -5.48 -5.13 -3.92
N LEU A 30 -5.57 -4.41 -2.81
CA LEU A 30 -4.62 -3.38 -2.42
C LEU A 30 -3.25 -4.01 -2.15
N ALA A 31 -3.20 -5.02 -1.27
CA ALA A 31 -1.98 -5.73 -0.92
C ALA A 31 -1.32 -6.37 -2.14
N ALA A 32 -2.10 -7.06 -2.99
CA ALA A 32 -1.60 -7.72 -4.18
C ALA A 32 -1.04 -6.75 -5.22
N SER A 33 -1.76 -5.65 -5.50
CA SER A 33 -1.29 -4.64 -6.46
C SER A 33 0.03 -3.98 -6.03
N ILE A 34 0.15 -3.68 -4.73
CA ILE A 34 1.37 -3.13 -4.13
C ILE A 34 2.51 -4.15 -4.19
N ALA A 35 2.24 -5.42 -3.89
CA ALA A 35 3.24 -6.48 -3.92
C ALA A 35 3.77 -6.72 -5.35
N PHE A 36 2.89 -6.78 -6.35
CA PHE A 36 3.31 -6.89 -7.76
C PHE A 36 4.10 -5.68 -8.22
N SER A 37 3.64 -4.47 -7.88
CA SER A 37 4.39 -3.23 -8.15
C SER A 37 5.80 -3.28 -7.53
N SER A 38 5.89 -3.58 -6.23
CA SER A 38 7.15 -3.61 -5.48
C SER A 38 8.09 -4.74 -5.92
N SER A 39 7.54 -5.84 -6.43
CA SER A 39 8.28 -6.96 -7.03
C SER A 39 8.73 -6.68 -8.47
N ASN A 40 8.47 -5.49 -9.01
CA ASN A 40 8.77 -5.09 -10.39
C ASN A 40 8.02 -5.90 -11.45
N CYS A 41 6.74 -6.18 -11.20
CA CYS A 41 5.84 -6.88 -12.12
C CYS A 41 4.60 -6.02 -12.43
N PRO A 42 4.77 -4.86 -13.08
CA PRO A 42 3.68 -3.90 -13.33
C PRO A 42 2.55 -4.49 -14.21
N GLU A 43 2.84 -5.46 -15.06
CA GLU A 43 1.87 -6.14 -15.95
C GLU A 43 0.81 -6.96 -15.20
N ALA A 44 1.06 -7.32 -13.94
CA ALA A 44 0.12 -8.05 -13.10
C ALA A 44 -0.96 -7.14 -12.48
N VAL A 45 -0.69 -5.84 -12.31
CA VAL A 45 -1.62 -4.88 -11.68
C VAL A 45 -2.95 -4.78 -12.44
N PRO A 46 -2.99 -4.69 -13.79
CA PRO A 46 -4.24 -4.78 -14.56
C PRO A 46 -5.06 -6.04 -14.31
N ARG A 47 -4.42 -7.17 -14.01
CA ARG A 47 -5.12 -8.44 -13.73
C ARG A 47 -5.82 -8.37 -12.38
N VAL A 48 -5.14 -7.85 -11.36
CA VAL A 48 -5.73 -7.61 -10.04
C VAL A 48 -6.92 -6.66 -10.14
N LEU A 49 -6.76 -5.54 -10.87
CA LEU A 49 -7.84 -4.56 -11.07
C LEU A 49 -9.09 -5.22 -11.69
N ARG A 50 -8.92 -5.93 -12.81
CA ARG A 50 -10.06 -6.55 -13.50
C ARG A 50 -10.75 -7.60 -12.64
N CYS A 51 -9.98 -8.46 -11.96
CA CYS A 51 -10.53 -9.44 -11.03
C CYS A 51 -11.36 -8.78 -9.93
N ALA A 52 -10.83 -7.70 -9.33
CA ALA A 52 -11.51 -7.00 -8.25
C ALA A 52 -12.75 -6.22 -8.71
N LEU A 53 -12.72 -5.61 -9.91
CA LEU A 53 -13.90 -4.98 -10.50
C LEU A 53 -14.96 -6.00 -10.91
N ASP A 54 -14.57 -7.12 -11.54
CA ASP A 54 -15.50 -8.17 -11.94
C ASP A 54 -16.22 -8.79 -10.73
N ASP A 55 -15.53 -8.94 -9.61
CA ASP A 55 -16.13 -9.42 -8.36
C ASP A 55 -17.04 -8.38 -7.72
N LEU A 56 -16.62 -7.12 -7.72
CA LEU A 56 -17.43 -6.02 -7.23
C LEU A 56 -18.73 -5.91 -8.07
N ASP A 57 -18.65 -5.96 -9.39
CA ASP A 57 -19.79 -5.82 -10.30
C ASP A 57 -20.80 -6.99 -10.21
N LYS A 58 -20.45 -8.12 -9.58
CA LYS A 58 -21.37 -9.24 -9.29
C LYS A 58 -22.26 -8.98 -8.07
N LEU A 59 -21.95 -7.99 -7.23
CA LEU A 59 -22.71 -7.72 -6.00
C LEU A 59 -23.96 -6.87 -6.30
N PRO A 60 -25.11 -7.14 -5.65
CA PRO A 60 -26.40 -6.55 -6.02
C PRO A 60 -26.55 -5.04 -5.77
N ASP A 61 -25.59 -4.38 -5.11
CA ASP A 61 -25.66 -2.95 -4.73
C ASP A 61 -24.41 -2.15 -5.12
N THR A 62 -23.63 -2.62 -6.11
CA THR A 62 -22.40 -1.94 -6.52
C THR A 62 -22.69 -0.60 -7.18
N SER A 63 -22.15 0.46 -6.58
CA SER A 63 -22.27 1.81 -7.11
C SER A 63 -21.05 2.23 -7.95
N TYR A 64 -21.23 3.28 -8.75
CA TYR A 64 -20.11 3.94 -9.43
C TYR A 64 -19.03 4.41 -8.44
N GLU A 65 -19.42 4.91 -7.27
CA GLU A 65 -18.47 5.36 -6.25
C GLU A 65 -17.69 4.18 -5.64
N ASP A 66 -18.25 2.98 -5.54
CA ASP A 66 -17.51 1.80 -5.09
C ASP A 66 -16.44 1.41 -6.12
N ARG A 67 -16.78 1.40 -7.42
CA ARG A 67 -15.82 1.13 -8.51
C ARG A 67 -14.69 2.17 -8.50
N ARG A 68 -15.06 3.46 -8.36
CA ARG A 68 -14.12 4.57 -8.31
C ARG A 68 -13.22 4.50 -7.07
N LEU A 69 -13.77 4.18 -5.91
CA LEU A 69 -13.01 4.01 -4.68
C LEU A 69 -12.03 2.85 -4.81
N LEU A 70 -12.44 1.70 -5.33
CA LEU A 70 -11.56 0.54 -5.53
C LEU A 70 -10.33 0.90 -6.37
N VAL A 71 -10.55 1.54 -7.52
CA VAL A 71 -9.46 2.00 -8.41
C VAL A 71 -8.55 2.99 -7.69
N ARG A 72 -9.12 3.97 -6.97
CA ARG A 72 -8.36 4.96 -6.21
C ARG A 72 -7.54 4.33 -5.08
N LYS A 73 -8.05 3.30 -4.40
CA LYS A 73 -7.30 2.58 -3.35
C LYS A 73 -6.07 1.90 -3.93
N ILE A 74 -6.20 1.21 -5.06
CA ILE A 74 -5.05 0.60 -5.76
C ILE A 74 -4.03 1.70 -6.15
N ARG A 75 -4.52 2.79 -6.77
CA ARG A 75 -3.68 3.91 -7.22
C ARG A 75 -2.92 4.57 -6.07
N ASP A 76 -3.62 4.95 -4.99
CA ASP A 76 -3.03 5.63 -3.84
C ASP A 76 -2.09 4.70 -3.06
N GLY A 77 -2.42 3.41 -2.96
CA GLY A 77 -1.55 2.41 -2.36
C GLY A 77 -0.22 2.24 -3.11
N ILE A 78 -0.28 2.13 -4.45
CA ILE A 78 0.94 2.05 -5.28
C ILE A 78 1.74 3.35 -5.16
N PHE A 79 1.10 4.52 -5.23
CA PHE A 79 1.76 5.81 -5.06
C PHE A 79 2.50 5.91 -3.71
N LYS A 80 1.81 5.60 -2.60
CA LYS A 80 2.40 5.59 -1.25
C LYS A 80 3.54 4.57 -1.11
N SER A 81 3.43 3.40 -1.75
CA SER A 81 4.48 2.38 -1.73
C SER A 81 5.77 2.80 -2.45
N GLY A 82 5.68 3.69 -3.45
CA GLY A 82 6.81 4.12 -4.28
C GLY A 82 7.93 4.80 -3.50
N LEU A 83 7.62 5.37 -2.32
CA LEU A 83 8.62 5.92 -1.40
C LEU A 83 9.59 4.85 -0.87
N LEU A 84 9.11 3.61 -0.70
CA LEU A 84 9.85 2.49 -0.12
C LEU A 84 10.35 1.51 -1.19
N SER A 85 9.55 1.21 -2.21
CA SER A 85 9.91 0.28 -3.28
C SER A 85 10.72 0.92 -4.42
N GLY A 86 10.70 2.25 -4.50
CA GLY A 86 11.35 3.05 -5.54
C GLY A 86 10.35 3.56 -6.58
N CYS A 87 10.45 4.86 -6.89
CA CYS A 87 9.56 5.55 -7.83
C CYS A 87 9.44 4.88 -9.21
N PRO A 88 10.51 4.35 -9.84
CA PRO A 88 10.38 3.69 -11.15
C PRO A 88 9.41 2.50 -11.15
N LYS A 89 9.42 1.67 -10.10
CA LYS A 89 8.51 0.52 -9.97
C LYS A 89 7.06 1.00 -9.85
N ALA A 90 6.82 2.01 -9.01
CA ALA A 90 5.51 2.60 -8.83
C ALA A 90 5.00 3.29 -10.11
N ILE A 91 5.84 4.03 -10.83
CA ILE A 91 5.48 4.68 -12.11
C ILE A 91 5.05 3.62 -13.13
N ASN A 92 5.85 2.57 -13.32
CA ASN A 92 5.52 1.51 -14.28
C ASN A 92 4.18 0.83 -13.92
N ALA A 93 3.94 0.56 -12.64
CA ALA A 93 2.69 -0.03 -12.16
C ALA A 93 1.48 0.91 -12.35
N LEU A 94 1.67 2.22 -12.11
CA LEU A 94 0.62 3.23 -12.31
C LEU A 94 0.31 3.46 -13.80
N VAL A 95 1.30 3.36 -14.69
CA VAL A 95 1.08 3.38 -16.14
C VAL A 95 0.22 2.18 -16.56
N SER A 96 0.61 0.96 -16.17
CA SER A 96 -0.19 -0.24 -16.45
C SER A 96 -1.61 -0.14 -15.88
N LEU A 97 -1.75 0.38 -14.65
CA LEU A 97 -3.06 0.61 -14.04
C LEU A 97 -3.89 1.61 -14.85
N TYR A 98 -3.30 2.73 -15.28
CA TYR A 98 -3.98 3.75 -16.07
C TYR A 98 -4.53 3.19 -17.39
N GLU A 99 -3.72 2.45 -18.13
CA GLU A 99 -4.11 1.82 -19.40
C GLU A 99 -5.30 0.86 -19.22
N ALA A 100 -5.34 0.15 -18.10
CA ALA A 100 -6.41 -0.79 -17.77
C ALA A 100 -7.64 -0.15 -17.08
N THR A 101 -7.53 1.10 -16.62
CA THR A 101 -8.62 1.79 -15.94
C THR A 101 -9.62 2.34 -16.97
N PRO A 102 -10.93 2.00 -16.86
CA PRO A 102 -11.98 2.60 -17.69
C PRO A 102 -11.94 4.13 -17.64
N GLU A 103 -12.21 4.80 -18.76
CA GLU A 103 -12.05 6.27 -18.88
C GLU A 103 -12.87 7.02 -17.83
N GLU A 104 -14.07 6.54 -17.53
CA GLU A 104 -14.95 7.13 -16.53
C GLU A 104 -14.40 7.03 -15.10
N LEU A 105 -13.48 6.10 -14.82
CA LEU A 105 -12.86 5.90 -13.50
C LEU A 105 -11.47 6.57 -13.36
N ARG A 106 -11.05 7.35 -14.36
CA ARG A 106 -9.77 8.08 -14.34
C ARG A 106 -9.92 9.42 -13.61
N ASP A 107 -9.00 9.69 -12.70
CA ASP A 107 -8.89 11.02 -12.10
C ASP A 107 -8.23 11.98 -13.09
N THR A 108 -8.80 13.17 -13.25
CA THR A 108 -8.24 14.25 -14.09
C THR A 108 -7.50 15.31 -13.27
N GLU A 109 -7.69 15.32 -11.95
CA GLU A 109 -7.09 16.27 -11.03
C GLU A 109 -6.41 15.53 -9.86
N PRO A 110 -5.38 16.12 -9.23
CA PRO A 110 -4.77 15.55 -8.02
C PRO A 110 -5.79 15.38 -6.89
N LEU A 111 -5.68 14.27 -6.14
CA LEU A 111 -6.50 14.06 -4.94
C LEU A 111 -5.96 14.79 -3.72
N ARG A 112 -4.65 15.07 -3.71
CA ARG A 112 -3.98 15.80 -2.63
C ARG A 112 -4.03 17.30 -2.91
N ASP A 113 -4.28 18.08 -1.87
CA ASP A 113 -4.24 19.54 -1.95
C ASP A 113 -2.80 20.02 -2.18
N SER A 114 -2.55 20.59 -3.36
CA SER A 114 -1.25 21.13 -3.75
C SER A 114 -0.99 22.55 -3.22
N THR A 115 -1.97 23.16 -2.55
CA THR A 115 -1.89 24.53 -2.04
C THR A 115 -1.39 24.62 -0.60
N ARG A 116 -1.28 23.47 0.10
CA ARG A 116 -0.74 23.40 1.46
C ARG A 116 0.68 23.94 1.52
N SER A 117 0.93 24.81 2.49
CA SER A 117 2.26 25.35 2.76
C SER A 117 3.22 24.25 3.25
N LYS A 118 4.52 24.53 3.15
CA LYS A 118 5.55 23.63 3.67
C LYS A 118 5.39 23.40 5.17
N GLU A 119 5.00 24.44 5.89
CA GLU A 119 4.78 24.42 7.34
C GLU A 119 3.60 23.51 7.69
N GLU A 120 2.50 23.59 6.95
CA GLU A 120 1.34 22.70 7.14
C GLU A 120 1.68 21.24 6.86
N GLU A 121 2.48 20.96 5.83
CA GLU A 121 2.90 19.59 5.52
C GLU A 121 3.81 19.01 6.61
N VAL A 122 4.78 19.79 7.09
CA VAL A 122 5.64 19.37 8.21
C VAL A 122 4.83 19.13 9.47
N ALA A 123 3.85 20.00 9.78
CA ALA A 123 3.01 19.84 10.95
C ALA A 123 2.14 18.57 10.89
N ALA A 124 1.53 18.28 9.73
CA ALA A 124 0.78 17.05 9.53
C ALA A 124 1.68 15.82 9.61
N GLY A 125 2.88 15.89 9.02
CA GLY A 125 3.82 14.79 9.08
C GLY A 125 4.36 14.52 10.48
N GLN A 126 4.63 15.55 11.27
CA GLN A 126 4.98 15.38 12.68
C GLN A 126 3.82 14.71 13.45
N ALA A 127 2.58 15.19 13.29
CA ALA A 127 1.42 14.61 13.95
C ALA A 127 1.20 13.13 13.57
N ASN A 128 1.32 12.80 12.29
CA ASN A 128 1.20 11.43 11.81
C ASN A 128 2.36 10.55 12.29
N PHE A 129 3.59 11.07 12.31
CA PHE A 129 4.76 10.36 12.82
C PHE A 129 4.62 10.08 14.32
N ASP A 130 4.19 11.06 15.11
CA ASP A 130 3.94 10.91 16.55
C ASP A 130 2.82 9.91 16.81
N PHE A 131 1.72 9.97 16.05
CA PHE A 131 0.65 8.97 16.12
C PHE A 131 1.15 7.56 15.79
N THR A 132 1.93 7.46 14.70
CA THR A 132 2.48 6.20 14.21
C THR A 132 3.48 5.62 15.19
N PHE A 133 4.39 6.40 15.77
CA PHE A 133 5.47 5.87 16.61
C PHE A 133 5.22 5.92 18.12
N GLY A 134 4.24 6.71 18.59
CA GLY A 134 3.93 6.88 20.01
C GLY A 134 5.18 7.25 20.82
N ASP A 135 5.38 6.59 21.95
CA ASP A 135 6.53 6.83 22.85
C ASP A 135 7.91 6.67 22.17
N ALA A 136 7.99 5.93 21.05
CA ALA A 136 9.22 5.75 20.30
C ALA A 136 9.54 6.91 19.35
N ALA A 137 8.58 7.81 19.06
CA ALA A 137 8.71 8.85 18.05
C ALA A 137 9.96 9.72 18.26
N THR A 138 10.12 10.30 19.46
CA THR A 138 11.26 11.15 19.80
C THR A 138 12.60 10.45 19.58
N LYS A 139 12.72 9.17 19.95
CA LYS A 139 13.95 8.39 19.80
C LYS A 139 14.24 8.10 18.32
N ILE A 140 13.23 7.70 17.56
CA ILE A 140 13.37 7.38 16.13
C ILE A 140 13.69 8.64 15.34
N GLN A 141 13.02 9.76 15.62
CA GLN A 141 13.29 11.03 14.96
C GLN A 141 14.72 11.53 15.23
N ALA A 142 15.19 11.43 16.49
CA ALA A 142 16.58 11.73 16.83
C ALA A 142 17.59 10.82 16.10
N LEU A 143 17.25 9.54 15.90
CA LEU A 143 18.05 8.61 15.10
C LEU A 143 18.08 9.01 13.62
N LEU A 144 16.93 9.34 13.02
CA LEU A 144 16.88 9.79 11.62
C LEU A 144 17.76 11.04 11.42
N ARG A 145 17.66 12.00 12.34
CA ARG A 145 18.48 13.22 12.34
C ARG A 145 19.97 12.95 12.45
N SER A 146 20.36 12.00 13.31
CA SER A 146 21.77 11.67 13.54
C SER A 146 22.39 10.88 12.39
N ILE A 147 21.60 10.06 11.68
CA ILE A 147 22.02 9.40 10.44
C ILE A 147 22.29 10.45 9.36
N TYR A 148 21.31 11.33 9.11
CA TYR A 148 21.41 12.42 8.15
C TYR A 148 20.27 13.43 8.37
N PRO A 149 20.53 14.70 8.70
CA PRO A 149 19.44 15.66 8.98
C PRO A 149 18.39 15.82 7.87
N ASP A 150 18.79 15.70 6.60
CA ASP A 150 17.82 15.74 5.50
C ASP A 150 16.88 14.53 5.49
N LEU A 151 17.31 13.38 6.04
CA LEU A 151 16.43 12.21 6.18
C LEU A 151 15.30 12.48 7.16
N GLU A 152 15.57 13.13 8.29
CA GLU A 152 14.52 13.56 9.21
C GLU A 152 13.60 14.58 8.54
N HIS A 153 14.16 15.62 7.92
CA HIS A 153 13.38 16.65 7.26
C HIS A 153 12.47 16.06 6.17
N PHE A 154 13.02 15.19 5.33
CA PHE A 154 12.29 14.48 4.29
C PHE A 154 11.18 13.59 4.86
N THR A 155 11.49 12.88 5.96
CA THR A 155 10.53 11.98 6.60
C THR A 155 9.36 12.76 7.21
N MET A 156 9.60 13.91 7.84
CA MET A 156 8.51 14.74 8.39
C MET A 156 7.75 15.49 7.29
N SER A 157 8.43 16.06 6.30
CA SER A 157 7.77 16.87 5.26
C SER A 157 7.10 16.04 4.17
N ILE A 158 7.88 15.27 3.42
CA ILE A 158 7.41 14.57 2.23
C ILE A 158 6.83 13.20 2.58
N GLY A 159 7.54 12.41 3.38
CA GLY A 159 7.11 11.05 3.72
C GLY A 159 5.83 11.04 4.53
N TYR A 160 5.91 11.46 5.79
CA TYR A 160 4.75 11.46 6.69
C TYR A 160 3.79 12.60 6.39
N GLY A 161 4.26 13.79 5.99
CA GLY A 161 3.41 14.92 5.64
C GLY A 161 2.63 14.66 4.35
N TYR A 162 3.25 14.89 3.20
CA TYR A 162 2.54 14.85 1.91
C TYR A 162 2.04 13.46 1.50
N VAL A 163 2.87 12.43 1.64
CA VAL A 163 2.56 11.09 1.12
C VAL A 163 1.62 10.33 2.05
N TYR A 164 1.99 10.19 3.32
CA TYR A 164 1.26 9.34 4.27
C TYR A 164 0.17 10.05 5.07
N SER A 165 0.09 11.39 5.18
CA SER A 165 -1.03 12.04 5.89
C SER A 165 -2.29 12.20 5.03
N PHE A 166 -2.24 11.90 3.74
CA PHE A 166 -3.43 11.86 2.89
C PHE A 166 -4.23 10.58 3.16
N MET A 167 -5.36 10.68 3.87
CA MET A 167 -6.16 9.53 4.34
C MET A 167 -7.59 9.48 3.76
N GLU A 168 -7.91 10.31 2.76
CA GLU A 168 -9.26 10.36 2.18
C GLU A 168 -9.61 9.14 1.32
N VAL A 169 -8.62 8.36 0.89
CA VAL A 169 -8.80 7.18 0.01
C VAL A 169 -8.46 5.88 0.73
N ILE A 170 -7.26 5.77 1.30
CA ILE A 170 -6.90 4.66 2.18
C ILE A 170 -6.56 5.22 3.56
N SER A 171 -7.10 4.56 4.58
CA SER A 171 -6.94 4.88 5.99
C SER A 171 -5.51 4.66 6.51
N ILE A 172 -5.24 5.05 7.76
CA ILE A 172 -3.96 4.75 8.43
C ILE A 172 -3.74 3.23 8.56
N LYS A 173 -4.81 2.46 8.81
CA LYS A 173 -4.79 0.99 8.82
C LYS A 173 -4.24 0.46 7.51
N GLU A 174 -4.86 0.88 6.40
CA GLU A 174 -4.54 0.40 5.06
C GLU A 174 -3.18 0.91 4.57
N THR A 175 -2.79 2.13 4.94
CA THR A 175 -1.45 2.67 4.69
C THR A 175 -0.38 1.84 5.40
N THR A 176 -0.68 1.33 6.60
CA THR A 176 0.24 0.45 7.34
C THR A 176 0.31 -0.94 6.70
N LEU A 177 -0.82 -1.51 6.29
CA LEU A 177 -0.87 -2.77 5.54
C LEU A 177 -0.15 -2.66 4.17
N ALA A 178 -0.29 -1.53 3.48
CA ALA A 178 0.44 -1.19 2.26
C ALA A 178 1.96 -1.17 2.51
N THR A 179 2.39 -0.59 3.62
CA THR A 179 3.81 -0.57 4.03
C THR A 179 4.35 -1.98 4.26
N ILE A 180 3.59 -2.84 4.97
CA ILE A 180 3.93 -4.26 5.18
C ILE A 180 4.07 -4.99 3.84
N SER A 181 3.08 -4.87 2.95
CA SER A 181 3.12 -5.50 1.62
C SER A 181 4.36 -5.06 0.82
N THR A 182 4.65 -3.75 0.85
CA THR A 182 5.81 -3.16 0.17
C THR A 182 7.13 -3.73 0.70
N MET A 183 7.32 -3.75 2.02
CA MET A 183 8.57 -4.21 2.64
C MET A 183 8.86 -5.69 2.37
N ILE A 184 7.82 -6.52 2.36
CA ILE A 184 7.94 -7.96 2.04
C ILE A 184 8.31 -8.13 0.57
N ALA A 185 7.54 -7.51 -0.34
CA ALA A 185 7.75 -7.63 -1.78
C ALA A 185 9.03 -6.96 -2.29
N ASN A 186 9.58 -6.00 -1.54
CA ASN A 186 10.84 -5.34 -1.84
C ASN A 186 12.05 -5.96 -1.11
N ALA A 187 11.84 -7.02 -0.32
CA ALA A 187 12.87 -7.69 0.49
C ALA A 187 13.64 -6.78 1.47
N THR A 188 12.91 -5.89 2.17
CA THR A 188 13.47 -4.95 3.16
C THR A 188 12.88 -5.18 4.57
N PRO A 189 13.21 -6.30 5.25
CA PRO A 189 12.50 -6.73 6.46
C PRO A 189 12.94 -6.03 7.76
N SER A 190 14.03 -5.25 7.75
CA SER A 190 14.60 -4.66 8.99
C SER A 190 13.65 -3.76 9.77
N GLN A 191 12.62 -3.23 9.13
CA GLN A 191 11.58 -2.40 9.77
C GLN A 191 10.22 -3.11 9.87
N LEU A 192 10.12 -4.32 9.32
CA LEU A 192 8.84 -5.00 9.12
C LEU A 192 8.18 -5.43 10.42
N GLU A 193 8.93 -5.99 11.37
CA GLU A 193 8.40 -6.46 12.66
C GLU A 193 7.60 -5.37 13.38
N TRP A 194 8.16 -4.15 13.39
CA TRP A 194 7.51 -3.01 14.01
C TRP A 194 6.21 -2.63 13.29
N HIS A 195 6.20 -2.64 11.96
CA HIS A 195 4.99 -2.33 11.18
C HIS A 195 3.90 -3.40 11.33
N LEU A 196 4.28 -4.68 11.48
CA LEU A 196 3.32 -5.77 11.76
C LEU A 196 2.56 -5.51 13.07
N THR A 197 3.28 -5.22 14.16
CA THR A 197 2.64 -4.87 15.44
C THR A 197 1.82 -3.57 15.32
N ARG A 198 2.36 -2.56 14.62
CA ARG A 198 1.69 -1.27 14.47
C ARG A 198 0.38 -1.35 13.69
N ALA A 199 0.25 -2.26 12.74
CA ALA A 199 -1.00 -2.44 12.00
C ALA A 199 -2.18 -2.75 12.94
N VAL A 200 -1.96 -3.56 13.97
CA VAL A 200 -2.98 -3.87 14.98
C VAL A 200 -3.36 -2.64 15.81
N HIS A 201 -2.38 -1.83 16.21
CA HIS A 201 -2.64 -0.55 16.88
C HIS A 201 -3.43 0.43 15.99
N HIS A 202 -3.26 0.36 14.67
CA HIS A 202 -4.02 1.14 13.70
C HIS A 202 -5.39 0.52 13.35
N GLY A 203 -5.81 -0.52 14.06
CA GLY A 203 -7.15 -1.11 13.95
C GLY A 203 -7.24 -2.29 12.97
N ALA A 204 -6.12 -2.84 12.51
CA ALA A 204 -6.15 -4.11 11.76
C ALA A 204 -6.37 -5.29 12.70
N THR A 205 -7.11 -6.30 12.22
CA THR A 205 -7.14 -7.59 12.93
C THR A 205 -5.85 -8.36 12.66
N VAL A 206 -5.52 -9.30 13.55
CA VAL A 206 -4.35 -10.17 13.35
C VAL A 206 -4.50 -10.99 12.05
N GLU A 207 -5.72 -11.36 11.70
CA GLU A 207 -6.06 -12.08 10.47
C GLU A 207 -5.81 -11.23 9.22
N GLU A 208 -6.18 -9.94 9.23
CA GLU A 208 -5.87 -9.02 8.14
C GLU A 208 -4.34 -8.90 7.95
N VAL A 209 -3.58 -8.75 9.04
CA VAL A 209 -2.12 -8.65 8.96
C VAL A 209 -1.48 -9.93 8.43
N ARG A 210 -1.94 -11.10 8.89
CA ARG A 210 -1.49 -12.41 8.40
C ARG A 210 -1.80 -12.59 6.91
N ALA A 211 -3.00 -12.20 6.48
CA ALA A 211 -3.41 -12.27 5.09
C ALA A 211 -2.52 -11.40 4.19
N VAL A 212 -2.28 -10.14 4.57
CA VAL A 212 -1.43 -9.22 3.79
C VAL A 212 0.01 -9.73 3.73
N ARG A 213 0.55 -10.23 4.85
CA ARG A 213 1.88 -10.85 4.89
C ARG A 213 1.96 -12.01 3.90
N GLU A 214 1.00 -12.92 3.94
CA GLU A 214 0.98 -14.12 3.10
C GLU A 214 0.80 -13.78 1.62
N ILE A 215 -0.10 -12.85 1.28
CA ILE A 215 -0.29 -12.34 -0.08
C ILE A 215 1.02 -11.78 -0.64
N ALA A 216 1.66 -10.88 0.10
CA ALA A 216 2.90 -10.25 -0.33
C ALA A 216 4.04 -11.26 -0.47
N LEU A 217 4.15 -12.22 0.46
CA LEU A 217 5.16 -13.27 0.44
C LEU A 217 5.00 -14.19 -0.78
N ARG A 218 3.78 -14.66 -1.07
CA ARG A 218 3.51 -15.52 -2.23
C ARG A 218 3.83 -14.82 -3.54
N ILE A 219 3.44 -13.55 -3.67
CA ILE A 219 3.76 -12.74 -4.85
C ILE A 219 5.26 -12.56 -4.99
N ALA A 220 5.97 -12.19 -3.91
CA ALA A 220 7.42 -12.01 -3.92
C ALA A 220 8.15 -13.28 -4.38
N ILE A 221 7.76 -14.45 -3.85
CA ILE A 221 8.30 -15.75 -4.27
C ILE A 221 8.03 -16.01 -5.74
N LYS A 222 6.78 -15.82 -6.20
CA LYS A 222 6.38 -16.07 -7.58
C LYS A 222 7.07 -15.12 -8.58
N ALA A 223 7.34 -13.89 -8.15
CA ALA A 223 8.09 -12.89 -8.91
C ALA A 223 9.62 -13.09 -8.87
N GLY A 224 10.12 -14.05 -8.07
CA GLY A 224 11.55 -14.33 -7.97
C GLY A 224 12.33 -13.31 -7.13
N VAL A 225 11.67 -12.59 -6.22
CA VAL A 225 12.32 -11.65 -5.31
C VAL A 225 13.26 -12.44 -4.36
N PRO A 226 14.54 -12.06 -4.23
CA PRO A 226 15.50 -12.78 -3.39
C PRO A 226 15.31 -12.45 -1.91
N LEU A 227 14.41 -13.18 -1.24
CA LEU A 227 14.16 -13.07 0.19
C LEU A 227 15.36 -13.63 0.98
N LYS A 228 16.25 -12.75 1.44
CA LYS A 228 17.50 -13.13 2.14
C LYS A 228 17.31 -13.41 3.63
N ILE A 229 16.21 -12.96 4.21
CA ILE A 229 15.89 -13.07 5.63
C ILE A 229 14.46 -13.57 5.72
N GLU A 230 14.19 -14.41 6.71
CA GLU A 230 12.83 -14.88 7.01
C GLU A 230 11.91 -13.70 7.31
N VAL A 231 10.72 -13.70 6.68
CA VAL A 231 9.71 -12.69 6.93
C VAL A 231 9.11 -12.92 8.32
N PRO A 232 9.25 -11.99 9.29
CA PRO A 232 8.74 -12.18 10.64
C PRO A 232 7.24 -12.50 10.67
N ASN A 233 6.82 -13.26 11.68
CA ASN A 233 5.41 -13.54 11.96
C ASN A 233 4.82 -12.47 12.90
N ILE A 234 3.49 -12.48 13.02
CA ILE A 234 2.72 -11.70 14.00
C ILE A 234 2.08 -12.59 15.06
#